data_AF-A0A1J4L2B0-F1
#
_entry.id   AF-A0A1J4L2B0-F1
#
_cell.length_a   1.000
_cell.length_b   1.000
_cell.length_c   1.000
_cell.angle_alpha   90.00
_cell.angle_beta   90.00
_cell.angle_gamma   90.00
#
_symmetry.space_group_name_H-M   'P 1'
#
loop_
_entity.id
_entity.type
_entity.pdbx_description
1 polymer ?
#
loop_
_entity_poly.entity_id
_entity_poly.type
_entity_poly.pdbx_seq_one_letter_code
_entity_poly.pdbx_strand_id
1 'polypeptide(L)'
;MIQKEISFISKHFYEIINKEDESENEVEIKRRKEKFISLGIDIIEMILQNENLKLYDEDSLFDFILKILEKKDIFSKSIHLLEYVKFECLSHESIEKFISIFDLEYINKKIWVSICQRLLITPNSEFIQRKDQNQNRYAINRIVIPFKNTINEGLFNYLRQKCSSNPHDFGLIEVTSSSVFSSSSSFQPKNTINPLDNNNNYFHSMKAPNEWICYQFKDFRFKLSKYQIRTFDGDQNYGHLKNWVLEISKDGQSWQVIDRQINCSLLNGPKKHSTFDIKSTTKFVNFIRLRQIDQNWGGNHYLVINSIEFYGEYLESIPS
;
A
#
# COMPACT_ATOMS: atom_id res chain seq x y z
N MET A 1 -23.31 -0.85 -31.36
CA MET A 1 -22.34 -1.91 -31.02
C MET A 1 -21.10 -1.28 -30.38
N ILE A 2 -20.43 -0.38 -31.10
CA ILE A 2 -19.25 0.38 -30.64
C ILE A 2 -19.45 1.06 -29.27
N GLN A 3 -20.57 1.74 -29.02
CA GLN A 3 -20.77 2.45 -27.74
C GLN A 3 -20.85 1.53 -26.51
N LYS A 4 -21.31 0.27 -26.68
CA LYS A 4 -21.28 -0.74 -25.61
C LYS A 4 -19.85 -1.23 -25.36
N GLU A 5 -19.06 -1.39 -26.41
CA GLU A 5 -17.64 -1.77 -26.33
C GLU A 5 -16.83 -0.66 -25.66
N ILE A 6 -17.00 0.60 -26.06
CA ILE A 6 -16.37 1.76 -25.43
C ILE A 6 -16.73 1.84 -23.96
N SER A 7 -18.01 1.67 -23.61
CA SER A 7 -18.43 1.67 -22.20
C SER A 7 -17.80 0.53 -21.40
N PHE A 8 -17.68 -0.66 -21.99
CA PHE A 8 -17.01 -1.80 -21.36
C PHE A 8 -15.51 -1.52 -21.15
N ILE A 9 -14.82 -1.05 -22.19
CA ILE A 9 -13.40 -0.71 -22.13
C ILE A 9 -13.16 0.38 -21.08
N SER A 10 -14.01 1.41 -21.05
CA SER A 10 -13.91 2.51 -20.07
C SER A 10 -14.02 2.00 -18.63
N LYS A 11 -14.94 1.06 -18.38
CA LYS A 11 -15.12 0.44 -17.06
C LYS A 11 -13.95 -0.43 -16.62
N HIS A 12 -13.17 -0.96 -17.56
CA HIS A 12 -11.99 -1.80 -17.31
C HIS A 12 -10.68 -1.10 -17.71
N PHE A 13 -10.70 0.21 -17.91
CA PHE A 13 -9.57 0.93 -18.49
C PHE A 13 -8.34 0.90 -17.58
N TYR A 14 -8.55 0.99 -16.26
CA TYR A 14 -7.50 0.81 -15.25
C TYR A 14 -6.71 -0.50 -15.45
N GLU A 15 -7.35 -1.61 -15.85
CA GLU A 15 -6.64 -2.87 -16.10
C GLU A 15 -5.72 -2.77 -17.31
N ILE A 16 -6.10 -2.00 -18.33
CA ILE A 16 -5.36 -1.88 -19.58
C ILE A 16 -4.10 -1.04 -19.37
N ILE A 17 -4.21 0.04 -18.61
CA ILE A 17 -3.08 0.95 -18.39
C ILE A 17 -2.17 0.49 -17.25
N ASN A 18 -2.66 -0.33 -16.31
CA ASN A 18 -1.93 -0.71 -15.09
C ASN A 18 -1.63 -2.21 -14.89
N LYS A 19 -2.11 -3.12 -15.75
CA LYS A 19 -1.74 -4.55 -15.58
C LYS A 19 -0.24 -4.77 -15.76
N GLU A 20 0.44 -4.84 -14.63
CA GLU A 20 1.68 -5.55 -14.38
C GLU A 20 1.30 -6.89 -13.75
N ASP A 21 0.75 -7.82 -14.54
CA ASP A 21 0.55 -9.18 -14.03
C ASP A 21 1.94 -9.78 -13.77
N GLU A 22 2.20 -10.28 -12.55
CA GLU A 22 3.45 -10.95 -12.13
C GLU A 22 3.84 -12.14 -13.03
N SER A 23 2.97 -12.58 -13.95
CA SER A 23 3.19 -13.64 -14.92
C SER A 23 3.50 -13.17 -16.36
N GLU A 24 3.38 -11.88 -16.67
CA GLU A 24 3.63 -11.35 -18.01
C GLU A 24 4.95 -10.57 -18.06
N ASN A 25 5.87 -10.98 -18.94
CA ASN A 25 7.13 -10.27 -19.16
C ASN A 25 6.85 -8.82 -19.59
N GLU A 26 7.68 -7.86 -19.14
CA GLU A 26 7.57 -6.41 -19.47
C GLU A 26 7.36 -6.12 -20.97
N VAL A 27 7.93 -6.97 -21.83
CA VAL A 27 7.80 -6.91 -23.29
C VAL A 27 6.35 -7.08 -23.77
N GLU A 28 5.57 -7.95 -23.11
CA GLU A 28 4.19 -8.25 -23.49
C GLU A 28 3.24 -7.12 -23.06
N ILE A 29 3.48 -6.55 -21.87
CA ILE A 29 2.77 -5.36 -21.37
C ILE A 29 2.98 -4.18 -22.33
N LYS A 30 4.23 -3.93 -22.73
CA LYS A 30 4.57 -2.87 -23.69
C LYS A 30 3.85 -3.08 -25.03
N ARG A 31 3.87 -4.30 -25.56
CA ARG A 31 3.19 -4.65 -26.81
C ARG A 31 1.68 -4.46 -26.75
N ARG A 32 1.04 -4.76 -25.62
CA ARG A 32 -0.40 -4.52 -25.40
C ARG A 32 -0.74 -3.05 -25.41
N LYS A 33 0.02 -2.23 -24.68
CA LYS A 33 -0.16 -0.76 -24.66
C LYS A 33 0.02 -0.17 -26.05
N GLU A 34 1.05 -0.60 -26.79
CA GLU A 34 1.27 -0.18 -28.18
C GLU A 34 0.12 -0.57 -29.12
N LYS A 35 -0.39 -1.81 -29.00
CA LYS A 35 -1.57 -2.27 -29.74
C LYS A 35 -2.81 -1.45 -29.39
N PHE A 36 -2.97 -1.06 -28.13
CA PHE A 36 -4.08 -0.23 -27.71
C PHE A 36 -3.97 1.20 -28.26
N ILE A 37 -2.77 1.79 -28.24
CA ILE A 37 -2.51 3.09 -28.87
C ILE A 37 -2.79 3.04 -30.39
N SER A 38 -2.59 1.87 -31.03
CA SER A 38 -2.89 1.68 -32.45
C SER A 38 -4.38 1.71 -32.81
N LEU A 39 -5.30 1.69 -31.83
CA LEU A 39 -6.74 1.86 -32.06
C LEU A 39 -7.10 3.26 -32.59
N GLY A 40 -6.23 4.24 -32.40
CA GLY A 40 -6.43 5.62 -32.85
C GLY A 40 -6.88 6.55 -31.72
N ILE A 41 -6.50 7.83 -31.84
CA ILE A 41 -6.74 8.85 -30.82
C ILE A 41 -8.24 9.07 -30.58
N ASP A 42 -9.05 9.04 -31.63
CA ASP A 42 -10.49 9.25 -31.52
C ASP A 42 -11.15 8.19 -30.61
N ILE A 43 -10.72 6.93 -30.71
CA ILE A 43 -11.22 5.84 -29.86
C ILE A 43 -10.78 6.05 -28.41
N ILE A 44 -9.52 6.44 -28.18
CA ILE A 44 -8.99 6.73 -26.85
C ILE A 44 -9.77 7.89 -26.22
N GLU A 45 -10.01 8.96 -26.97
CA GLU A 45 -10.81 10.10 -26.52
C GLU A 45 -12.24 9.67 -26.14
N MET A 46 -12.90 8.86 -26.96
CA MET A 46 -14.24 8.32 -26.65
C MET A 46 -14.27 7.51 -25.34
N ILE A 47 -13.17 6.81 -25.01
CA ILE A 47 -13.02 6.06 -23.75
C ILE A 47 -12.84 7.02 -22.58
N LEU A 48 -11.94 8.01 -22.71
CA LEU A 48 -11.66 8.97 -21.63
C LEU A 48 -12.83 9.91 -21.33
N GLN A 49 -13.67 10.20 -22.33
CA GLN A 49 -14.91 10.97 -22.19
C GLN A 49 -16.04 10.17 -21.52
N ASN A 50 -15.94 8.85 -21.44
CA ASN A 50 -17.05 8.01 -20.99
C ASN A 50 -17.31 8.18 -19.48
N GLU A 51 -18.59 8.31 -19.11
CA GLU A 51 -19.01 8.42 -17.70
C GLU A 51 -18.64 7.21 -16.84
N ASN A 52 -18.47 6.03 -17.45
CA ASN A 52 -18.08 4.80 -16.77
C ASN A 52 -16.56 4.60 -16.69
N LEU A 53 -15.75 5.60 -17.08
CA LEU A 53 -14.29 5.49 -17.00
C LEU A 53 -13.85 5.15 -15.57
N LYS A 54 -13.06 4.09 -15.44
CA LYS A 54 -12.46 3.64 -14.19
C LYS A 54 -10.94 3.66 -14.26
N LEU A 55 -10.30 4.30 -13.28
CA LEU A 55 -8.84 4.46 -13.12
C LEU A 55 -8.40 4.00 -11.73
N TYR A 56 -7.17 3.55 -11.54
CA TYR A 56 -6.65 3.41 -10.16
C TYR A 56 -6.29 4.79 -9.57
N ASP A 57 -5.66 5.63 -10.38
CA ASP A 57 -5.17 6.96 -10.02
C ASP A 57 -4.95 7.80 -11.30
N GLU A 58 -4.74 9.11 -11.14
CA GLU A 58 -4.51 10.02 -12.27
C GLU A 58 -3.07 9.99 -12.78
N ASP A 59 -2.09 9.61 -11.95
CA ASP A 59 -0.68 9.45 -12.35
C ASP A 59 -0.53 8.40 -13.47
N SER A 60 -1.20 7.26 -13.30
CA SER A 60 -1.27 6.17 -14.29
C SER A 60 -1.87 6.60 -15.61
N LEU A 61 -2.95 7.39 -15.57
CA LEU A 61 -3.58 7.95 -16.76
C LEU A 61 -2.64 8.95 -17.44
N PHE A 62 -2.03 9.81 -16.65
CA PHE A 62 -1.08 10.81 -17.12
C PHE A 62 0.11 10.15 -17.82
N ASP A 63 0.76 9.18 -17.19
CA ASP A 63 1.88 8.42 -17.78
C ASP A 63 1.46 7.66 -19.06
N PHE A 64 0.23 7.13 -19.10
CA PHE A 64 -0.31 6.53 -20.32
C PHE A 64 -0.46 7.56 -21.45
N ILE A 65 -0.96 8.76 -21.16
CA ILE A 65 -1.07 9.85 -22.15
C ILE A 65 0.31 10.32 -22.59
N LEU A 66 1.29 10.45 -21.68
CA LEU A 66 2.66 10.82 -22.04
C LEU A 66 3.27 9.87 -23.06
N LYS A 67 3.05 8.56 -22.91
CA LYS A 67 3.49 7.54 -23.89
C LYS A 67 2.86 7.72 -25.27
N ILE A 68 1.66 8.30 -25.34
CA ILE A 68 1.03 8.67 -26.62
C ILE A 68 1.71 9.92 -27.20
N LEU A 69 2.00 10.91 -26.37
CA LEU A 69 2.64 12.18 -26.76
C LEU A 69 4.08 12.01 -27.25
N GLU A 70 4.81 11.00 -26.78
CA GLU A 70 6.16 10.68 -27.29
C GLU A 70 6.21 10.45 -28.81
N LYS A 71 5.07 10.11 -29.44
CA LYS A 71 4.96 9.94 -30.89
C LYS A 71 4.79 11.29 -31.58
N LYS A 72 5.89 11.86 -32.07
CA LYS A 72 5.95 13.19 -32.73
C LYS A 72 4.87 13.41 -33.79
N ASP A 73 4.56 12.39 -34.61
CA ASP A 73 3.61 12.51 -35.72
C ASP A 73 2.15 12.77 -35.29
N ILE A 74 1.82 12.50 -34.02
CA ILE A 74 0.46 12.64 -33.48
C ILE A 74 0.36 13.63 -32.33
N PHE A 75 1.47 14.26 -31.89
CA PHE A 75 1.51 15.11 -30.70
C PHE A 75 0.43 16.19 -30.69
N SER A 76 0.32 16.99 -31.75
CA SER A 76 -0.68 18.07 -31.85
C SER A 76 -2.12 17.56 -31.84
N LYS A 77 -2.34 16.30 -32.23
CA LYS A 77 -3.64 15.64 -32.23
C LYS A 77 -3.93 14.88 -30.94
N SER A 78 -2.97 14.68 -30.05
CA SER A 78 -3.15 13.89 -28.82
C SER A 78 -2.95 14.70 -27.54
N ILE A 79 -2.40 15.92 -27.63
CA ILE A 79 -2.19 16.81 -26.49
C ILE A 79 -3.48 17.17 -25.76
N HIS A 80 -4.62 17.22 -26.47
CA HIS A 80 -5.92 17.48 -25.88
C HIS A 80 -6.41 16.35 -24.97
N LEU A 81 -5.82 15.15 -25.02
CA LEU A 81 -6.14 14.07 -24.08
C LEU A 81 -5.82 14.45 -22.63
N LEU A 82 -4.90 15.39 -22.41
CA LEU A 82 -4.60 15.94 -21.07
C LEU A 82 -5.81 16.64 -20.43
N GLU A 83 -6.82 17.04 -21.21
CA GLU A 83 -8.08 17.57 -20.70
C GLU A 83 -8.83 16.60 -19.78
N TYR A 84 -8.57 15.30 -19.92
CA TYR A 84 -9.23 14.25 -19.14
C TYR A 84 -8.47 13.89 -17.87
N VAL A 85 -7.31 14.50 -17.61
CA VAL A 85 -6.50 14.29 -16.40
C VAL A 85 -6.89 15.32 -15.34
N LYS A 86 -7.16 14.86 -14.12
CA LYS A 86 -7.43 15.73 -12.98
C LYS A 86 -6.14 16.06 -12.26
N PHE A 87 -5.61 17.26 -12.51
CA PHE A 87 -4.29 17.68 -12.03
C PHE A 87 -4.27 17.85 -10.52
N GLU A 88 -5.42 18.13 -9.91
CA GLU A 88 -5.57 18.18 -8.46
C GLU A 88 -5.21 16.85 -7.80
N CYS A 89 -5.41 15.72 -8.49
CA CYS A 89 -5.15 14.36 -8.00
C CYS A 89 -3.82 13.77 -8.50
N LEU A 90 -2.95 14.57 -9.13
CA LEU A 90 -1.61 14.12 -9.54
C LEU A 90 -0.61 14.21 -8.37
N SER A 91 0.34 13.29 -8.35
CA SER A 91 1.51 13.41 -7.47
C SER A 91 2.35 14.65 -7.79
N HIS A 92 3.23 15.04 -6.87
CA HIS A 92 4.18 16.12 -7.12
C HIS A 92 5.10 15.80 -8.31
N GLU A 93 5.61 14.57 -8.39
CA GLU A 93 6.48 14.10 -9.46
C GLU A 93 5.82 14.19 -10.84
N SER A 94 4.55 13.78 -10.97
CA SER A 94 3.81 13.91 -12.24
C SER A 94 3.57 15.35 -12.64
N ILE A 95 3.35 16.25 -11.67
CA ILE A 95 3.24 17.68 -11.96
C ILE A 95 4.58 18.25 -12.44
N GLU A 96 5.70 17.86 -11.81
CA GLU A 96 7.04 18.26 -12.29
C GLU A 96 7.27 17.76 -13.73
N LYS A 97 6.94 16.50 -14.02
CA LYS A 97 6.98 15.93 -15.38
C LYS A 97 6.15 16.76 -16.36
N PHE A 98 4.89 17.06 -16.03
CA PHE A 98 4.02 17.91 -16.85
C PHE A 98 4.66 19.27 -17.16
N ILE A 99 5.16 19.98 -16.14
CA ILE A 99 5.79 21.30 -16.31
C ILE A 99 7.01 21.22 -17.23
N SER A 100 7.78 20.13 -17.15
CA SER A 100 9.00 19.97 -17.94
C SER A 100 8.76 19.73 -19.45
N ILE A 101 7.58 19.28 -19.83
CA ILE A 101 7.26 18.88 -21.21
C ILE A 101 6.18 19.74 -21.89
N PHE A 102 5.33 20.43 -21.13
CA PHE A 102 4.14 21.09 -21.67
C PHE A 102 4.43 22.51 -22.16
N ASP A 103 4.06 22.79 -23.41
CA ASP A 103 4.09 24.14 -23.98
C ASP A 103 2.74 24.85 -23.82
N LEU A 104 2.78 26.12 -23.39
CA LEU A 104 1.61 26.97 -23.20
C LEU A 104 0.80 27.17 -24.48
N GLU A 105 1.37 26.98 -25.66
CA GLU A 105 0.63 27.06 -26.94
C GLU A 105 -0.51 26.03 -27.04
N TYR A 106 -0.42 24.92 -26.29
CA TYR A 106 -1.44 23.87 -26.27
C TYR A 106 -2.45 24.02 -25.14
N ILE A 107 -2.38 25.09 -24.35
CA ILE A 107 -3.32 25.29 -23.26
C ILE A 107 -4.73 25.52 -23.80
N ASN A 108 -5.70 24.89 -23.15
CA ASN A 108 -7.11 25.14 -23.42
C ASN A 108 -7.88 25.32 -22.11
N LYS A 109 -9.16 25.66 -22.24
CA LYS A 109 -10.02 25.97 -21.09
C LYS A 109 -10.08 24.84 -20.06
N LYS A 110 -10.14 23.56 -20.48
CA LYS A 110 -10.23 22.43 -19.54
C LYS A 110 -8.91 22.17 -18.85
N ILE A 111 -7.79 22.18 -19.58
CA ILE A 111 -6.44 22.05 -18.99
C ILE A 111 -6.20 23.18 -17.99
N TRP A 112 -6.51 24.42 -18.36
CA TRP A 112 -6.36 25.58 -17.46
C TRP A 112 -7.20 25.43 -16.19
N VAL A 113 -8.45 24.97 -16.29
CA VAL A 113 -9.30 24.72 -15.12
C VAL A 113 -8.68 23.64 -14.21
N SER A 114 -8.13 22.57 -14.78
CA SER A 114 -7.45 21.50 -14.03
C SER A 114 -6.21 22.04 -13.29
N ILE A 115 -5.39 22.87 -13.97
CA ILE A 115 -4.25 23.57 -13.36
C ILE A 115 -4.72 24.48 -12.22
N CYS A 116 -5.76 25.29 -12.42
CA CYS A 116 -6.32 26.14 -11.36
C CYS A 116 -6.80 25.31 -10.16
N GLN A 117 -7.44 24.16 -10.39
CA GLN A 117 -7.88 23.26 -9.32
C GLN A 117 -6.68 22.75 -8.51
N ARG A 118 -5.60 22.36 -9.17
CA ARG A 118 -4.33 21.99 -8.51
C ARG A 118 -3.73 23.13 -7.70
N LEU A 119 -3.70 24.36 -8.23
CA LEU A 119 -3.14 25.53 -7.54
C LEU A 119 -3.96 25.95 -6.30
N LEU A 120 -5.24 25.59 -6.26
CA LEU A 120 -6.12 25.87 -5.12
C LEU A 120 -6.00 24.84 -3.99
N ILE A 121 -5.19 23.79 -4.14
CA ILE A 121 -4.88 22.87 -3.03
C ILE A 121 -4.04 23.63 -2.01
N THR A 122 -4.65 24.00 -0.88
CA THR A 122 -3.93 24.68 0.20
C THR A 122 -3.26 23.67 1.15
N PRO A 123 -2.06 23.95 1.69
CA PRO A 123 -1.36 23.06 2.63
C PRO A 123 -2.16 22.70 3.89
N ASN A 124 -3.11 23.55 4.28
CA ASN A 124 -3.94 23.40 5.49
C ASN A 124 -5.41 23.08 5.21
N SER A 125 -5.82 22.94 3.94
CA SER A 125 -7.08 22.26 3.68
C SER A 125 -6.78 20.78 3.84
N GLU A 126 -7.15 20.19 4.99
CA GLU A 126 -7.68 18.83 4.95
C GLU A 126 -8.53 18.79 3.69
N PHE A 127 -8.14 17.98 2.71
CA PHE A 127 -8.82 17.86 1.43
C PHE A 127 -10.29 17.87 1.79
N ILE A 128 -11.00 18.97 1.46
CA ILE A 128 -12.44 18.97 1.61
C ILE A 128 -12.78 17.79 0.74
N GLN A 129 -13.18 16.68 1.38
CA GLN A 129 -13.90 15.61 0.73
C GLN A 129 -15.07 16.38 0.12
N ARG A 130 -14.90 16.86 -1.12
CA ARG A 130 -15.97 17.36 -1.95
C ARG A 130 -16.81 16.12 -2.10
N LYS A 131 -17.75 15.97 -1.16
CA LYS A 131 -18.59 14.79 -0.97
C LYS A 131 -18.83 14.17 -2.34
N ASP A 132 -18.24 13.01 -2.50
CA ASP A 132 -18.08 12.32 -3.76
C ASP A 132 -19.32 12.38 -4.63
N GLN A 133 -19.28 13.22 -5.66
CA GLN A 133 -19.91 12.90 -6.93
C GLN A 133 -18.97 11.98 -7.77
N ASN A 134 -17.73 11.74 -7.31
CA ASN A 134 -16.63 11.18 -8.10
C ASN A 134 -16.07 9.82 -7.62
N GLN A 135 -16.59 9.20 -6.55
CA GLN A 135 -16.26 7.81 -6.17
C GLN A 135 -16.46 6.81 -7.33
N ASN A 136 -17.24 7.19 -8.34
CA ASN A 136 -17.46 6.39 -9.54
C ASN A 136 -16.31 6.44 -10.56
N ARG A 137 -15.29 7.30 -10.48
CA ARG A 137 -14.17 7.29 -11.43
C ARG A 137 -13.02 6.38 -11.02
N TYR A 138 -12.82 6.15 -9.72
CA TYR A 138 -11.68 5.38 -9.24
C TYR A 138 -12.07 3.94 -8.93
N ALA A 139 -11.34 2.99 -9.51
CA ALA A 139 -11.36 1.58 -9.17
C ALA A 139 -10.53 1.34 -7.92
N ILE A 140 -10.95 0.37 -7.13
CA ILE A 140 -10.27 -0.02 -5.91
C ILE A 140 -9.11 -0.94 -6.31
N ASN A 141 -7.86 -0.47 -6.21
CA ASN A 141 -6.69 -1.31 -6.43
C ASN A 141 -6.51 -2.27 -5.25
N ARG A 142 -6.84 -3.56 -5.46
CA ARG A 142 -6.68 -4.62 -4.46
C ARG A 142 -5.58 -5.56 -4.88
N ILE A 143 -4.55 -5.65 -4.06
CA ILE A 143 -3.41 -6.53 -4.27
C ILE A 143 -3.48 -7.65 -3.24
N VAL A 144 -3.46 -8.89 -3.69
CA VAL A 144 -3.42 -10.06 -2.80
C VAL A 144 -1.97 -10.33 -2.44
N ILE A 145 -1.69 -10.44 -1.14
CA ILE A 145 -0.40 -10.83 -0.59
C ILE A 145 -0.55 -12.25 -0.03
N PRO A 146 -0.34 -13.29 -0.86
CA PRO A 146 -0.57 -14.67 -0.48
C PRO A 146 0.55 -15.20 0.42
N PHE A 147 0.22 -16.18 1.27
CA PHE A 147 1.22 -16.96 1.97
C PHE A 147 1.71 -18.10 1.09
N LYS A 148 2.98 -18.05 0.67
CA LYS A 148 3.60 -19.03 -0.25
C LYS A 148 4.33 -20.17 0.48
N ASN A 149 4.04 -20.40 1.77
CA ASN A 149 4.79 -21.31 2.66
C ASN A 149 6.28 -20.96 2.81
N THR A 150 6.62 -19.70 2.55
CA THR A 150 7.96 -19.11 2.70
C THR A 150 8.00 -18.18 3.92
N ILE A 151 9.20 -17.72 4.29
CA ILE A 151 9.41 -16.84 5.45
C ILE A 151 9.73 -15.43 4.94
N ASN A 152 9.14 -14.39 5.55
CA ASN A 152 9.43 -12.97 5.24
C ASN A 152 9.14 -12.58 3.76
N GLU A 153 8.08 -13.14 3.20
CA GLU A 153 7.59 -12.80 1.85
C GLU A 153 6.14 -12.26 1.91
N GLY A 154 5.80 -11.48 2.95
CA GLY A 154 4.47 -10.89 3.09
C GLY A 154 4.46 -9.39 2.82
N LEU A 155 3.56 -8.67 3.50
CA LEU A 155 3.31 -7.25 3.34
C LEU A 155 4.59 -6.40 3.46
N PHE A 156 5.42 -6.63 4.46
CA PHE A 156 6.59 -5.78 4.67
C PHE A 156 7.65 -6.01 3.60
N ASN A 157 7.78 -7.24 3.10
CA ASN A 157 8.61 -7.54 1.95
C ASN A 157 8.08 -6.89 0.66
N TYR A 158 6.77 -6.97 0.40
CA TYR A 158 6.13 -6.30 -0.73
C TYR A 158 6.39 -4.79 -0.71
N LEU A 159 6.21 -4.14 0.45
CA LEU A 159 6.43 -2.70 0.58
C LEU A 159 7.90 -2.31 0.41
N ARG A 160 8.83 -3.14 0.87
CA ARG A 160 10.27 -2.95 0.63
C ARG A 160 10.59 -2.90 -0.85
N GLN A 161 10.02 -3.83 -1.62
CA GLN A 161 10.22 -3.88 -3.07
C GLN A 161 9.63 -2.63 -3.73
N LYS A 162 8.45 -2.18 -3.25
CA LYS A 162 7.78 -0.97 -3.74
C LYS A 162 8.57 0.32 -3.49
N CYS A 163 9.17 0.50 -2.29
CA CYS A 163 9.90 1.74 -1.96
C CYS A 163 11.43 1.63 -2.08
N SER A 164 11.97 0.46 -2.45
CA SER A 164 13.42 0.19 -2.51
C SER A 164 14.19 0.57 -1.23
N SER A 165 13.51 0.61 -0.09
CA SER A 165 14.03 1.06 1.21
C SER A 165 13.27 0.41 2.36
N ASN A 166 13.59 0.77 3.61
CA ASN A 166 12.80 0.36 4.76
C ASN A 166 11.41 1.04 4.73
N PRO A 167 10.29 0.29 4.78
CA PRO A 167 8.94 0.88 4.69
C PRO A 167 8.62 1.86 5.83
N HIS A 168 9.28 1.72 6.97
CA HIS A 168 9.15 2.65 8.09
C HIS A 168 9.89 3.94 7.85
N ASP A 169 11.17 3.86 7.46
CA ASP A 169 11.97 5.06 7.22
C ASP A 169 11.47 5.83 5.97
N PHE A 170 10.86 5.15 4.99
CA PHE A 170 10.19 5.79 3.85
C PHE A 170 8.83 6.42 4.21
N GLY A 171 8.21 6.05 5.33
CA GLY A 171 6.94 6.59 5.77
C GLY A 171 5.68 5.86 5.28
N LEU A 172 5.80 4.69 4.63
CA LEU A 172 4.61 3.88 4.27
C LEU A 172 3.94 3.27 5.51
N ILE A 173 4.74 2.92 6.53
CA ILE A 173 4.27 2.32 7.77
C ILE A 173 4.94 2.97 8.97
N GLU A 174 4.16 3.37 9.96
CA GLU A 174 4.74 3.74 11.26
C GLU A 174 4.66 2.56 12.23
N VAL A 175 5.79 2.18 12.83
CA VAL A 175 5.87 1.09 13.80
C VAL A 175 6.15 1.69 15.18
N THR A 176 5.17 1.59 16.08
CA THR A 176 5.22 2.14 17.44
C THR A 176 5.06 1.04 18.48
N SER A 177 5.40 1.34 19.72
CA SER A 177 5.21 0.42 20.85
C SER A 177 4.79 1.16 22.10
N SER A 178 4.31 0.42 23.10
CA SER A 178 4.04 0.94 24.45
C SER A 178 5.28 1.48 25.14
N SER A 179 6.41 0.79 24.97
CA SER A 179 7.69 1.15 25.54
C SER A 179 8.83 0.49 24.77
N VAL A 180 10.07 0.91 25.04
CA VAL A 180 11.28 0.31 24.51
C VAL A 180 12.28 0.15 25.65
N PHE A 181 12.90 -1.02 25.76
CA PHE A 181 13.83 -1.37 26.83
C PHE A 181 15.05 -0.44 26.92
N SER A 182 15.56 0.00 25.77
CA SER A 182 16.74 0.85 25.66
C SER A 182 16.69 1.69 24.39
N SER A 183 17.36 2.84 24.40
CA SER A 183 17.52 3.73 23.24
C SER A 183 18.43 3.17 22.15
N SER A 184 19.07 2.02 22.38
CA SER A 184 19.87 1.32 21.35
C SER A 184 19.02 1.01 20.12
N SER A 185 19.58 1.23 18.93
CA SER A 185 18.93 0.92 17.65
C SER A 185 18.55 -0.56 17.52
N SER A 186 19.23 -1.47 18.24
CA SER A 186 18.97 -2.91 18.18
C SER A 186 17.67 -3.36 18.82
N PHE A 187 17.02 -2.53 19.65
CA PHE A 187 15.79 -2.89 20.38
C PHE A 187 14.52 -2.20 19.88
N GLN A 188 14.63 -1.44 18.80
CA GLN A 188 13.57 -0.56 18.32
C GLN A 188 12.43 -1.33 17.65
N PRO A 189 11.16 -0.86 17.77
CA PRO A 189 10.00 -1.52 17.19
C PRO A 189 10.09 -1.69 15.66
N LYS A 190 10.70 -0.73 14.96
CA LYS A 190 10.92 -0.80 13.50
C LYS A 190 11.75 -2.00 13.05
N ASN A 191 12.54 -2.61 13.93
CA ASN A 191 13.32 -3.79 13.59
C ASN A 191 12.44 -5.01 13.26
N THR A 192 11.20 -5.03 13.76
CA THR A 192 10.27 -6.17 13.55
C THR A 192 9.80 -6.33 12.11
N ILE A 193 9.94 -5.30 11.28
CA ILE A 193 9.57 -5.37 9.88
C ILE A 193 10.77 -5.61 8.97
N ASN A 194 12.01 -5.68 9.49
CA ASN A 194 13.20 -5.86 8.67
C ASN A 194 13.21 -7.23 7.96
N PRO A 195 13.99 -7.38 6.87
CA PRO A 195 14.37 -8.69 6.36
C PRO A 195 14.93 -9.58 7.49
N LEU A 196 14.88 -10.91 7.32
CA LEU A 196 15.31 -11.85 8.36
C LEU A 196 16.76 -11.58 8.74
N ASP A 197 16.92 -10.85 9.83
CA ASP A 197 18.21 -10.39 10.29
C ASP A 197 18.72 -11.32 11.40
N ASN A 198 19.94 -11.82 11.20
CA ASN A 198 20.65 -12.61 12.21
C ASN A 198 21.54 -11.72 13.10
N ASN A 199 21.61 -10.41 12.85
CA ASN A 199 22.46 -9.45 13.59
C ASN A 199 21.84 -8.97 14.92
N ASN A 200 21.04 -9.80 15.58
CA ASN A 200 20.41 -9.51 16.88
C ASN A 200 19.59 -8.21 16.95
N ASN A 201 19.07 -7.71 15.83
CA ASN A 201 18.07 -6.65 15.84
C ASN A 201 16.68 -7.25 16.12
N TYR A 202 16.00 -6.75 17.13
CA TYR A 202 14.65 -7.16 17.51
C TYR A 202 13.94 -6.01 18.22
N PHE A 203 12.66 -6.16 18.51
CA PHE A 203 11.95 -5.29 19.43
C PHE A 203 12.02 -5.87 20.85
N HIS A 204 12.30 -5.01 21.83
CA HIS A 204 12.27 -5.34 23.25
C HIS A 204 11.59 -4.22 24.03
N SER A 205 10.48 -4.53 24.70
CA SER A 205 9.77 -3.59 25.57
C SER A 205 10.40 -3.50 26.96
N MET A 206 9.93 -2.56 27.78
CA MET A 206 10.12 -2.60 29.24
C MET A 206 9.35 -3.77 29.88
N LYS A 207 9.64 -4.07 31.15
CA LYS A 207 9.00 -5.13 31.93
C LYS A 207 7.67 -4.65 32.54
N ALA A 208 6.66 -4.39 31.72
CA ALA A 208 5.33 -3.98 32.19
C ALA A 208 4.23 -4.90 31.63
N PRO A 209 3.08 -5.02 32.31
CA PRO A 209 1.95 -5.78 31.78
C PRO A 209 1.33 -5.08 30.56
N ASN A 210 0.73 -5.85 29.66
CA ASN A 210 0.02 -5.35 28.48
C ASN A 210 0.88 -4.60 27.44
N GLU A 211 2.18 -4.89 27.38
CA GLU A 211 3.06 -4.34 26.34
C GLU A 211 2.58 -4.72 24.94
N TRP A 212 2.75 -3.78 24.01
CA TRP A 212 2.26 -3.91 22.65
C TRP A 212 3.21 -3.30 21.62
N ILE A 213 3.08 -3.78 20.39
CA ILE A 213 3.69 -3.21 19.18
C ILE A 213 2.60 -3.02 18.13
N CYS A 214 2.60 -1.86 17.48
CA CYS A 214 1.57 -1.40 16.55
C CYS A 214 2.17 -1.02 15.20
N TYR A 215 1.46 -1.40 14.14
CA TYR A 215 1.78 -1.12 12.74
C TYR A 215 0.67 -0.25 12.17
N GLN A 216 0.96 1.02 11.92
CA GLN A 216 0.06 1.98 11.30
C GLN A 216 0.38 2.10 9.81
N PHE A 217 -0.61 1.86 8.97
CA PHE A 217 -0.56 2.06 7.52
C PHE A 217 -1.03 3.47 7.19
N LYS A 218 -0.18 4.24 6.48
CA LYS A 218 -0.46 5.64 6.15
C LYS A 218 -1.41 5.75 4.96
N ASP A 219 -0.89 5.49 3.76
CA ASP A 219 -1.63 5.74 2.51
C ASP A 219 -2.32 4.50 1.96
N PHE A 220 -2.51 3.47 2.79
CA PHE A 220 -3.21 2.25 2.40
C PHE A 220 -3.91 1.62 3.58
N ARG A 221 -4.81 0.69 3.28
CA ARG A 221 -5.47 -0.15 4.27
C ARG A 221 -5.13 -1.60 4.01
N PHE A 222 -5.08 -2.39 5.08
CA PHE A 222 -4.79 -3.81 4.98
C PHE A 222 -5.90 -4.63 5.58
N LYS A 223 -6.22 -5.77 4.96
CA LYS A 223 -7.14 -6.78 5.49
C LYS A 223 -6.34 -8.05 5.73
N LEU A 224 -6.03 -8.31 7.00
CA LEU A 224 -5.22 -9.44 7.44
C LEU A 224 -5.96 -10.77 7.30
N SER A 225 -5.30 -11.79 6.76
CA SER A 225 -5.79 -13.18 6.75
C SER A 225 -4.92 -14.12 7.58
N LYS A 226 -3.63 -13.83 7.68
CA LYS A 226 -2.63 -14.68 8.34
C LYS A 226 -1.44 -13.82 8.75
N TYR A 227 -0.75 -14.21 9.81
CA TYR A 227 0.50 -13.58 10.22
C TYR A 227 1.55 -14.64 10.58
N GLN A 228 2.82 -14.27 10.47
CA GLN A 228 3.97 -15.09 10.83
C GLN A 228 4.84 -14.32 11.80
N ILE A 229 5.28 -14.98 12.87
CA ILE A 229 6.22 -14.40 13.86
C ILE A 229 7.50 -15.23 13.85
N ARG A 230 8.64 -14.55 13.98
CA ARG A 230 9.93 -15.14 14.30
C ARG A 230 10.46 -14.61 15.63
N THR A 231 10.96 -15.52 16.46
CA THR A 231 11.55 -15.18 17.76
C THR A 231 13.00 -14.72 17.65
N PHE A 232 13.45 -13.99 18.67
CA PHE A 232 14.86 -13.61 18.80
C PHE A 232 15.74 -14.82 19.16
N ASP A 233 17.06 -14.63 19.14
CA ASP A 233 18.05 -15.68 19.41
C ASP A 233 18.25 -15.92 20.91
N GLY A 234 17.17 -16.23 21.62
CA GLY A 234 17.18 -16.58 23.04
C GLY A 234 16.86 -18.06 23.25
N ASP A 235 17.46 -18.66 24.29
CA ASP A 235 17.21 -20.06 24.65
C ASP A 235 15.73 -20.32 24.99
N GLN A 236 15.36 -21.60 25.03
CA GLN A 236 14.03 -21.99 25.47
C GLN A 236 13.74 -21.45 26.89
N ASN A 237 12.49 -21.06 27.13
CA ASN A 237 12.00 -20.47 28.38
C ASN A 237 12.60 -19.10 28.76
N TYR A 238 13.14 -18.36 27.78
CA TYR A 238 13.44 -16.93 27.91
C TYR A 238 12.22 -16.07 27.56
N GLY A 239 12.42 -14.79 27.21
CA GLY A 239 11.39 -13.80 26.88
C GLY A 239 10.55 -14.09 25.63
N HIS A 240 10.37 -15.34 25.24
CA HIS A 240 9.57 -15.76 24.09
C HIS A 240 8.07 -15.59 24.35
N LEU A 241 7.37 -15.09 23.34
CA LEU A 241 5.94 -14.84 23.38
C LEU A 241 5.15 -16.12 23.70
N LYS A 242 4.23 -16.02 24.68
CA LYS A 242 3.44 -17.15 25.21
C LYS A 242 1.95 -16.91 25.13
N ASN A 243 1.52 -15.70 25.51
CA ASN A 243 0.12 -15.28 25.58
C ASN A 243 -0.05 -13.92 24.91
N TRP A 244 -0.82 -13.84 23.83
CA TRP A 244 -1.05 -12.58 23.13
C TRP A 244 -2.42 -12.52 22.46
N VAL A 245 -2.80 -11.29 22.10
CA VAL A 245 -3.87 -11.03 21.13
C VAL A 245 -3.30 -10.27 19.94
N LEU A 246 -3.92 -10.49 18.78
CA LEU A 246 -3.77 -9.63 17.62
C LEU A 246 -5.04 -8.81 17.45
N GLU A 247 -4.88 -7.50 17.31
CA GLU A 247 -5.95 -6.51 17.30
C GLU A 247 -5.88 -5.67 16.03
N ILE A 248 -7.02 -5.22 15.53
CA ILE A 248 -7.12 -4.31 14.40
C ILE A 248 -7.92 -3.06 14.76
N SER A 249 -7.60 -1.93 14.11
CA SER A 249 -8.31 -0.67 14.32
C SER A 249 -8.32 0.19 13.05
N LYS A 250 -9.37 0.98 12.88
CA LYS A 250 -9.46 1.99 11.81
C LYS A 250 -8.90 3.34 12.23
N ASP A 251 -8.93 3.65 13.52
CA ASP A 251 -8.69 4.99 14.08
C ASP A 251 -7.55 5.02 15.11
N GLY A 252 -7.00 3.86 15.48
CA GLY A 252 -5.98 3.72 16.52
C GLY A 252 -6.53 3.84 17.96
N GLN A 253 -7.84 4.09 18.12
CA GLN A 253 -8.50 4.32 19.40
C GLN A 253 -9.37 3.12 19.80
N SER A 254 -10.18 2.63 18.86
CA SER A 254 -11.09 1.50 19.04
C SER A 254 -10.48 0.25 18.46
N TRP A 255 -10.26 -0.77 19.29
CA TRP A 255 -9.54 -2.00 18.92
C TRP A 255 -10.45 -3.22 18.94
N GLN A 256 -10.39 -4.02 17.87
CA GLN A 256 -11.07 -5.31 17.77
C GLN A 256 -10.03 -6.43 17.83
N VAL A 257 -10.18 -7.36 18.78
CA VAL A 257 -9.38 -8.60 18.81
C VAL A 257 -9.83 -9.52 17.68
N ILE A 258 -8.87 -9.97 16.85
CA ILE A 258 -9.11 -10.88 15.72
C ILE A 258 -8.45 -12.25 15.88
N ASP A 259 -7.44 -12.33 16.74
CA ASP A 259 -6.81 -13.59 17.15
C ASP A 259 -6.38 -13.54 18.62
N ARG A 260 -6.35 -14.70 19.26
CA ARG A 260 -5.93 -14.88 20.66
C ARG A 260 -5.20 -16.21 20.80
N GLN A 261 -3.97 -16.13 21.31
CA GLN A 261 -3.12 -17.29 21.57
C GLN A 261 -2.80 -17.35 23.07
N ILE A 262 -2.99 -18.53 23.67
CA ILE A 262 -2.79 -18.79 25.10
C ILE A 262 -1.86 -19.99 25.25
N ASN A 263 -0.83 -19.87 26.09
CA ASN A 263 0.17 -20.90 26.36
C ASN A 263 0.78 -21.50 25.08
N CYS A 264 1.02 -20.68 24.06
CA CYS A 264 1.53 -21.15 22.77
C CYS A 264 3.01 -21.52 22.86
N SER A 265 3.34 -22.78 22.65
CA SER A 265 4.71 -23.32 22.71
C SER A 265 5.47 -23.25 21.39
N LEU A 266 4.77 -22.93 20.29
CA LEU A 266 5.35 -22.91 18.94
C LEU A 266 6.51 -21.91 18.81
N LEU A 267 6.46 -20.82 19.58
CA LEU A 267 7.47 -19.76 19.59
C LEU A 267 8.51 -19.92 20.71
N ASN A 268 8.48 -20.99 21.52
CA ASN A 268 9.39 -21.14 22.66
C ASN A 268 10.76 -21.71 22.23
N GLY A 269 11.69 -20.85 21.82
CA GLY A 269 13.06 -21.21 21.47
C GLY A 269 13.72 -20.25 20.48
N PRO A 270 15.03 -20.40 20.24
CA PRO A 270 15.81 -19.46 19.45
C PRO A 270 15.41 -19.52 17.98
N LYS A 271 15.18 -18.36 17.36
CA LYS A 271 14.95 -18.21 15.91
C LYS A 271 13.82 -19.09 15.36
N LYS A 272 12.88 -19.52 16.22
CA LYS A 272 11.69 -20.25 15.80
C LYS A 272 10.79 -19.31 15.01
N HIS A 273 10.08 -19.87 14.04
CA HIS A 273 9.05 -19.18 13.30
C HIS A 273 7.77 -19.99 13.33
N SER A 274 6.64 -19.30 13.37
CA SER A 274 5.33 -19.95 13.30
C SER A 274 4.33 -19.02 12.66
N THR A 275 3.35 -19.64 12.02
CA THR A 275 2.33 -18.95 11.23
C THR A 275 0.96 -19.21 11.85
N PHE A 276 0.11 -18.20 11.88
CA PHE A 276 -1.18 -18.21 12.56
C PHE A 276 -2.27 -17.70 11.61
N ASP A 277 -3.33 -18.48 11.47
CA ASP A 277 -4.48 -18.16 10.64
C ASP A 277 -5.50 -17.30 11.39
N ILE A 278 -5.98 -16.24 10.75
CA ILE A 278 -7.06 -15.42 11.30
C ILE A 278 -8.39 -16.08 10.95
N LYS A 279 -9.04 -16.66 11.97
CA LYS A 279 -10.33 -17.34 11.82
C LYS A 279 -11.52 -16.38 11.69
N SER A 280 -11.38 -15.18 12.23
CA SER A 280 -12.43 -14.17 12.24
C SER A 280 -12.48 -13.41 10.91
N THR A 281 -13.66 -12.99 10.48
CA THR A 281 -13.78 -12.08 9.33
C THR A 281 -13.11 -10.75 9.65
N THR A 282 -12.06 -10.42 8.90
CA THR A 282 -11.35 -9.14 9.01
C THR A 282 -11.88 -8.10 8.02
N LYS A 283 -11.57 -6.85 8.31
CA LYS A 283 -11.91 -5.68 7.48
C LYS A 283 -10.62 -4.97 7.10
N PHE A 284 -10.69 -4.14 6.05
CA PHE A 284 -9.62 -3.19 5.75
C PHE A 284 -9.50 -2.18 6.90
N VAL A 285 -8.28 -2.07 7.43
CA VAL A 285 -7.92 -1.25 8.59
C VAL A 285 -6.62 -0.49 8.34
N ASN A 286 -6.40 0.56 9.14
CA ASN A 286 -5.17 1.35 9.13
C ASN A 286 -4.19 0.89 10.21
N PHE A 287 -4.64 0.09 11.18
CA PHE A 287 -3.81 -0.32 12.31
C PHE A 287 -3.94 -1.81 12.59
N ILE A 288 -2.79 -2.45 12.82
CA ILE A 288 -2.70 -3.80 13.39
C ILE A 288 -1.77 -3.72 14.61
N ARG A 289 -2.17 -4.34 15.72
CA ARG A 289 -1.39 -4.34 16.96
C ARG A 289 -1.30 -5.75 17.53
N LEU A 290 -0.10 -6.14 17.94
CA LEU A 290 0.12 -7.31 18.79
C LEU A 290 0.29 -6.84 20.23
N ARG A 291 -0.47 -7.43 21.15
CA ARG A 291 -0.38 -7.13 22.58
C ARG A 291 -0.19 -8.39 23.39
N GLN A 292 0.86 -8.41 24.20
CA GLN A 292 1.08 -9.47 25.18
C GLN A 292 0.05 -9.32 26.30
N ILE A 293 -0.66 -10.41 26.63
CA ILE A 293 -1.79 -10.36 27.58
C ILE A 293 -1.50 -11.03 28.92
N ASP A 294 -0.34 -11.68 29.05
CA ASP A 294 0.14 -12.31 30.28
C ASP A 294 1.67 -12.52 30.18
N GLN A 295 2.29 -13.16 31.16
CA GLN A 295 3.71 -13.46 31.18
C GLN A 295 4.15 -14.27 29.95
N ASN A 296 5.36 -13.99 29.48
CA ASN A 296 6.10 -14.74 28.47
C ASN A 296 6.63 -16.07 29.04
N TRP A 297 7.35 -16.85 28.23
CA TRP A 297 7.88 -18.15 28.66
C TRP A 297 8.94 -18.05 29.78
N GLY A 298 9.57 -16.89 29.95
CA GLY A 298 10.53 -16.58 31.03
C GLY A 298 9.89 -16.00 32.29
N GLY A 299 8.56 -16.12 32.44
CA GLY A 299 7.84 -15.74 33.67
C GLY A 299 7.84 -14.23 33.95
N ASN A 300 8.01 -13.40 32.92
CA ASN A 300 8.01 -11.95 33.05
C ASN A 300 7.16 -11.30 31.94
N HIS A 301 7.05 -9.97 31.96
CA HIS A 301 6.20 -9.23 31.02
C HIS A 301 6.97 -8.49 29.92
N TYR A 302 8.23 -8.82 29.67
CA TYR A 302 8.90 -8.32 28.47
C TYR A 302 8.18 -8.84 27.22
N LEU A 303 7.96 -7.96 26.24
CA LEU A 303 7.55 -8.31 24.90
C LEU A 303 8.79 -8.26 24.01
N VAL A 304 9.19 -9.41 23.47
CA VAL A 304 10.37 -9.55 22.60
C VAL A 304 9.97 -10.22 21.29
N ILE A 305 10.20 -9.53 20.17
CA ILE A 305 9.86 -10.02 18.82
C ILE A 305 11.01 -9.69 17.87
N ASN A 306 11.53 -10.68 17.15
CA ASN A 306 12.54 -10.41 16.12
C ASN A 306 11.90 -9.90 14.84
N SER A 307 10.95 -10.63 14.29
CA SER A 307 10.22 -10.19 13.10
C SER A 307 8.78 -10.68 13.08
N ILE A 308 7.94 -9.94 12.37
CA ILE A 308 6.57 -10.31 12.07
C ILE A 308 6.29 -10.01 10.59
N GLU A 309 5.43 -10.82 9.99
CA GLU A 309 5.02 -10.66 8.60
C GLU A 309 3.50 -10.85 8.48
N PHE A 310 2.87 -10.06 7.61
CA PHE A 310 1.43 -10.05 7.41
C PHE A 310 1.04 -10.50 6.01
N TYR A 311 -0.01 -11.31 5.91
CA TYR A 311 -0.55 -11.82 4.64
C TYR A 311 -2.04 -11.50 4.58
N GLY A 312 -2.56 -11.24 3.38
CA GLY A 312 -3.92 -10.73 3.23
C GLY A 312 -4.13 -9.92 1.96
N GLU A 313 -5.00 -8.92 2.06
CA GLU A 313 -5.31 -8.01 0.95
C GLU A 313 -4.80 -6.60 1.28
N TYR A 314 -3.99 -6.04 0.38
CA TYR A 314 -3.56 -4.65 0.37
C TYR A 314 -4.55 -3.83 -0.45
N LEU A 315 -4.99 -2.71 0.10
CA LEU A 315 -5.87 -1.75 -0.55
C LEU A 315 -5.20 -0.39 -0.56
N GLU A 316 -4.71 0.00 -1.73
CA GLU A 316 -4.17 1.33 -1.95
C GLU A 316 -5.27 2.37 -1.68
N SER A 317 -4.95 3.40 -0.91
CA SER A 317 -5.84 4.55 -0.83
C SER A 317 -5.65 5.33 -2.12
N ILE A 318 -6.74 5.82 -2.70
CA ILE A 318 -6.65 6.77 -3.80
C ILE A 318 -5.84 7.96 -3.26
N PRO A 319 -4.75 8.36 -3.93
CA PRO A 319 -3.96 9.52 -3.51
C PRO A 319 -4.91 10.69 -3.25
N SER A 320 -4.84 11.25 -2.05
CA SER A 320 -5.66 12.39 -1.63
C SER A 320 -5.25 13.62 -2.41
#